data_AF-A0A9N9INW1-F1
#
_entry.id   AF-A0A9N9INW1-F1
#
_cell.length_a   1.000
_cell.length_b   1.000
_cell.length_c   1.000
_cell.angle_alpha   90.00
_cell.angle_beta   90.00
_cell.angle_gamma   90.00
#
_symmetry.space_group_name_H-M   'P 1'
#
loop_
_entity.id
_entity.type
_entity.pdbx_description
1 polymer ?
#
loop_
_entity_poly.entity_id
_entity_poly.type
_entity_poly.pdbx_seq_one_letter_code
_entity_poly.pdbx_strand_id
1 'polypeptide(L)'
;SYAVRTIISGWDPEFNAITGLNGSGKSNILDAICFVLGITNLSQVGGKHIDNNFQYLIYKRGQTGVNKASVTIVFNNEDRENSPIILGGQSKYIVNGHRAQQNVVQNLFQSVQLNINNPHFLIMQGKITKVLNMKPPEILAMIEEAAGTRMFEERKEKALKTIAKKEKKLEEITEAKEIGPKLDKLRTEKRSYLEFQKTESDIERLTRLVVAYEYTKHQEKLDRSGADFEAKKVKVQELLEFNEKLKDEIAYLEEDIRQTTLNKEKAKNSITEYSNQIVRINTKCELNKTSITEERKNKDTLLSVKAEKRRNYEKLQVKFDQIKKTHDEKSEKVRKAEELLQTLSTGVSAQEGHENGYMEQLQEAKNNATQAKTELEQAKLKISHLEKELKEKEPQAQKAQKDGRELLSSLESAKKTAQDLNDLLKKKLIEEKTIQDITEKCESLSSQLSNLEFIYSKPTPDFDRSTVKGLIAELISVDPKYANCSTALEICAGGRLYN
;
A
#
# COMPACT_ATOMS: atom_id res chain seq x y z
N SER A 1 -22.92 -96.27 18.72
CA SER A 1 -23.54 -97.44 19.40
C SER A 1 -24.61 -97.10 20.42
N TYR A 2 -24.77 -95.85 20.86
CA TYR A 2 -25.78 -95.47 21.85
C TYR A 2 -26.98 -94.80 21.17
N ALA A 3 -28.12 -95.49 21.12
CA ALA A 3 -29.36 -94.99 20.50
C ALA A 3 -30.21 -94.14 21.46
N VAL A 4 -30.07 -94.39 22.76
CA VAL A 4 -30.78 -93.71 23.84
C VAL A 4 -29.80 -93.05 24.79
N ARG A 5 -30.27 -92.06 25.55
CA ARG A 5 -29.49 -91.41 26.61
C ARG A 5 -29.05 -92.48 27.61
N THR A 6 -27.75 -92.71 27.68
CA THR A 6 -27.13 -93.66 28.60
C THR A 6 -26.42 -92.86 29.69
N ILE A 7 -26.67 -93.21 30.95
CA ILE A 7 -26.02 -92.60 32.11
C ILE A 7 -25.06 -93.64 32.67
N ILE A 8 -23.80 -93.24 32.85
CA ILE A 8 -22.78 -94.08 33.48
C ILE A 8 -22.51 -93.47 34.85
N SER A 9 -22.79 -94.22 35.91
CA SER A 9 -22.68 -93.80 37.31
C SER A 9 -21.83 -94.79 38.10
N GLY A 10 -21.35 -94.39 39.29
CA GLY A 10 -20.53 -95.25 40.15
C GLY A 10 -19.05 -95.25 39.77
N TRP A 11 -18.53 -94.08 39.38
CA TRP A 11 -17.10 -93.88 39.16
C TRP A 11 -16.37 -93.79 40.49
N ASP A 12 -15.29 -94.54 40.61
CA ASP A 12 -14.35 -94.43 41.72
C ASP A 12 -13.37 -93.26 41.49
N PRO A 13 -12.94 -92.51 42.51
CA PRO A 13 -11.99 -91.41 42.33
C PRO A 13 -10.60 -91.85 41.84
N GLU A 14 -10.17 -93.08 42.14
CA GLU A 14 -8.80 -93.53 41.89
C GLU A 14 -8.70 -94.42 40.64
N PHE A 15 -9.56 -95.43 40.51
CA PHE A 15 -9.42 -96.41 39.43
C PHE A 15 -10.74 -96.85 38.81
N ASN A 16 -10.82 -96.73 37.48
CA ASN A 16 -12.00 -97.10 36.71
C ASN A 16 -11.62 -97.94 35.49
N ALA A 17 -12.34 -99.05 35.28
CA ALA A 17 -12.12 -99.94 34.15
C ALA A 17 -13.38 -100.07 33.29
N ILE A 18 -13.23 -99.86 31.97
CA ILE A 18 -14.31 -100.10 30.98
C ILE A 18 -13.96 -101.34 30.18
N THR A 19 -14.75 -102.40 30.34
CA THR A 19 -14.57 -103.68 29.63
C THR A 19 -15.81 -104.04 28.80
N GLY A 20 -15.68 -105.03 27.91
CA GLY A 20 -16.80 -105.49 27.08
C GLY A 20 -16.33 -106.15 25.78
N LEU A 21 -17.27 -106.70 25.03
CA LEU A 21 -17.01 -107.35 23.74
C LEU A 21 -16.58 -106.34 22.66
N ASN A 22 -15.91 -106.79 21.60
CA ASN A 22 -15.57 -105.91 20.48
C ASN A 22 -16.85 -105.41 19.79
N GLY A 23 -16.89 -104.11 19.46
CA GLY A 23 -18.08 -103.48 18.88
C GLY A 23 -19.15 -103.03 19.89
N SER A 24 -18.99 -103.31 21.20
CA SER A 24 -19.96 -102.89 22.24
C SER A 24 -20.02 -101.38 22.50
N GLY A 25 -19.17 -100.58 21.84
CA GLY A 25 -19.16 -99.13 21.94
C GLY A 25 -18.16 -98.54 22.94
N LYS A 26 -17.23 -99.33 23.48
CA LYS A 26 -16.19 -98.89 24.43
C LYS A 26 -15.44 -97.63 23.94
N SER A 27 -14.96 -97.64 22.70
CA SER A 27 -14.25 -96.50 22.11
C SER A 27 -15.12 -95.24 22.01
N ASN A 28 -16.43 -95.39 21.76
CA ASN A 28 -17.35 -94.26 21.68
C ASN A 28 -17.53 -93.55 23.03
N ILE A 29 -17.33 -94.24 24.17
CA ILE A 29 -17.35 -93.60 25.50
C ILE A 29 -16.15 -92.66 25.62
N LEU A 30 -14.97 -93.15 25.24
CA LEU A 30 -13.74 -92.34 25.25
C LEU A 30 -13.85 -91.16 24.26
N ASP A 31 -14.41 -91.38 23.08
CA ASP A 31 -14.63 -90.31 22.10
C ASP A 31 -15.66 -89.26 22.59
N ALA A 32 -16.67 -89.69 23.36
CA ALA A 32 -17.61 -88.77 24.00
C ALA A 32 -16.95 -87.92 25.08
N ILE A 33 -16.01 -88.48 25.85
CA ILE A 33 -15.20 -87.71 26.82
C ILE A 33 -14.31 -86.70 26.08
N CYS A 34 -13.63 -87.12 25.01
CA CYS A 34 -12.80 -86.23 24.18
C CYS A 34 -13.61 -85.06 23.59
N PHE A 35 -14.85 -85.34 23.20
CA PHE A 35 -15.78 -84.34 22.69
C PHE A 35 -16.11 -83.26 23.73
N VAL A 36 -16.35 -83.64 24.99
CA VAL A 36 -16.62 -82.68 26.07
C VAL A 36 -15.36 -81.88 26.43
N LEU A 37 -14.20 -82.52 26.41
CA LEU A 37 -12.91 -81.85 26.64
C LEU A 37 -12.57 -80.87 25.49
N GLY A 38 -13.11 -81.06 24.29
CA GLY A 38 -12.84 -80.18 23.16
C GLY A 38 -11.49 -80.44 22.49
N ILE A 39 -11.00 -81.68 22.56
CA ILE A 39 -9.77 -82.13 21.90
C ILE A 39 -10.06 -82.22 20.40
N THR A 40 -9.61 -81.22 19.64
CA THR A 40 -9.80 -81.14 18.18
C THR A 40 -8.75 -81.93 17.39
N ASN A 41 -7.59 -82.21 17.98
CA ASN A 41 -6.50 -82.97 17.36
C ASN A 41 -6.70 -84.50 17.48
N LEU A 42 -7.80 -84.99 16.91
CA LEU A 42 -8.13 -86.42 16.80
C LEU A 42 -7.64 -87.05 15.48
N SER A 43 -6.87 -86.32 14.67
CA SER A 43 -6.50 -86.65 13.29
C SER A 43 -5.67 -87.93 13.07
N GLN A 44 -5.48 -88.79 14.07
CA GLN A 44 -4.65 -90.00 13.93
C GLN A 44 -5.19 -91.27 14.61
N VAL A 45 -6.50 -91.38 14.83
CA VAL A 45 -7.10 -92.68 15.18
C VAL A 45 -7.82 -93.25 13.95
N GLY A 46 -7.10 -94.09 13.19
CA GLY A 46 -7.69 -94.95 12.17
C GLY A 46 -7.75 -94.38 10.74
N GLY A 47 -6.62 -93.95 10.17
CA GLY A 47 -6.32 -94.03 8.73
C GLY A 47 -7.27 -93.33 7.73
N LYS A 48 -8.26 -92.55 8.17
CA LYS A 48 -9.11 -91.73 7.32
C LYS A 48 -9.08 -90.32 7.86
N HIS A 49 -8.72 -89.36 7.02
CA HIS A 49 -8.80 -87.93 7.32
C HIS A 49 -10.23 -87.61 7.79
N ILE A 50 -10.40 -87.46 9.10
CA ILE A 50 -11.61 -86.95 9.71
C ILE A 50 -11.34 -85.48 9.97
N ASP A 51 -11.67 -84.67 8.96
CA ASP A 51 -11.96 -83.26 9.19
C ASP A 51 -13.11 -83.20 10.20
N ASN A 52 -12.83 -82.76 11.43
CA ASN A 52 -13.74 -82.13 12.43
C ASN A 52 -15.24 -82.49 12.39
N ASN A 53 -15.63 -83.71 12.03
CA ASN A 53 -17.03 -84.03 11.79
C ASN A 53 -17.57 -84.81 13.00
N PHE A 54 -17.96 -84.07 14.03
CA PHE A 54 -18.63 -84.62 15.21
C PHE A 54 -19.94 -85.36 14.88
N GLN A 55 -20.38 -85.35 13.62
CA GLN A 55 -21.47 -86.16 13.08
C GLN A 55 -21.22 -87.68 13.23
N TYR A 56 -19.97 -88.14 13.34
CA TYR A 56 -19.66 -89.55 13.65
C TYR A 56 -20.07 -89.96 15.09
N LEU A 57 -20.19 -88.99 16.01
CA LEU A 57 -20.66 -89.23 17.38
C LEU A 57 -22.19 -89.30 17.48
N ILE A 58 -22.90 -88.83 16.46
CA ILE A 58 -24.37 -88.91 16.39
C ILE A 58 -24.76 -90.34 16.00
N TYR A 59 -25.75 -90.91 16.69
CA TYR A 59 -26.23 -92.27 16.41
C TYR A 59 -26.62 -92.44 14.93
N LYS A 60 -26.03 -93.45 14.27
CA LYS A 60 -26.12 -93.69 12.82
C LYS A 60 -25.95 -92.42 11.97
N ARG A 61 -25.08 -91.48 12.40
CA ARG A 61 -24.81 -90.19 11.73
C ARG A 61 -26.06 -89.33 11.49
N GLY A 62 -27.14 -89.53 12.26
CA GLY A 62 -28.40 -88.82 12.13
C GLY A 62 -29.42 -89.43 11.16
N GLN A 63 -29.11 -90.56 10.51
CA GLN A 63 -30.02 -91.20 9.54
C GLN A 63 -31.32 -91.75 10.15
N THR A 64 -31.41 -91.85 11.48
CA THR A 64 -32.58 -92.36 12.21
C THR A 64 -33.42 -91.25 12.86
N GLY A 65 -33.35 -90.02 12.36
CA GLY A 65 -34.11 -88.87 12.88
C GLY A 65 -33.54 -88.21 14.14
N VAL A 66 -32.45 -88.74 14.70
CA VAL A 66 -31.73 -88.16 15.85
C VAL A 66 -30.58 -87.30 15.32
N ASN A 67 -30.82 -86.00 15.13
CA ASN A 67 -29.83 -85.08 14.54
C ASN A 67 -28.96 -84.35 15.58
N LYS A 68 -29.15 -84.65 16.86
CA LYS A 68 -28.52 -83.93 17.98
C LYS A 68 -27.95 -84.93 18.99
N ALA A 69 -26.72 -84.67 19.45
CA ALA A 69 -26.10 -85.38 20.56
C ALA A 69 -25.75 -84.37 21.66
N SER A 70 -25.99 -84.74 22.92
CA SER A 70 -25.58 -83.97 24.09
C SER A 70 -24.75 -84.88 24.99
N VAL A 71 -23.59 -84.40 25.43
CA VAL A 71 -22.69 -85.14 26.31
C VAL A 71 -22.39 -84.30 27.53
N THR A 72 -22.65 -84.85 28.70
CA THR A 72 -22.51 -84.16 29.99
C THR A 72 -21.56 -84.96 30.87
N ILE A 73 -20.57 -84.28 31.46
CA ILE A 73 -19.67 -84.85 32.47
C ILE A 73 -19.91 -84.10 33.76
N VAL A 74 -20.28 -84.82 34.82
CA VAL A 74 -20.44 -84.22 36.13
C VAL A 74 -19.16 -84.51 36.91
N PHE A 75 -18.43 -83.47 37.29
CA PHE A 75 -17.29 -83.58 38.20
C PHE A 75 -17.80 -83.47 39.63
N ASN A 76 -17.29 -84.34 40.52
CA ASN A 76 -17.50 -84.18 41.95
C ASN A 76 -16.53 -83.12 42.46
N ASN A 77 -17.06 -82.03 43.03
CA ASN A 77 -16.30 -80.88 43.53
C ASN A 77 -16.29 -80.82 45.06
N GLU A 78 -16.40 -81.96 45.74
CA GLU A 78 -16.35 -82.02 47.21
C GLU A 78 -15.07 -81.39 47.77
N ASP A 79 -13.96 -81.49 47.04
CA ASP A 79 -12.73 -80.78 47.33
C ASP A 79 -12.69 -79.43 46.59
N ARG A 80 -12.91 -78.33 47.33
CA ARG A 80 -13.14 -76.98 46.75
C ARG A 80 -11.91 -76.37 46.08
N GLU A 81 -10.72 -76.90 46.34
CA GLU A 81 -9.49 -76.35 45.77
C GLU A 81 -9.24 -76.79 44.31
N ASN A 82 -9.88 -77.86 43.82
CA ASN A 82 -9.43 -78.54 42.60
C ASN A 82 -10.52 -78.93 41.58
N SER A 83 -11.70 -78.28 41.51
CA SER A 83 -12.73 -78.83 40.60
C SER A 83 -13.71 -77.83 39.96
N PRO A 84 -13.92 -77.89 38.63
CA PRO A 84 -14.96 -77.17 37.91
C PRO A 84 -16.02 -78.13 37.32
N ILE A 85 -17.29 -77.74 37.38
CA ILE A 85 -18.43 -78.48 36.83
C ILE A 85 -18.71 -78.03 35.39
N ILE A 86 -18.88 -78.95 34.44
CA ILE A 86 -19.04 -78.65 33.00
C ILE A 86 -20.20 -79.47 32.38
N LEU A 87 -21.18 -78.80 31.78
CA LEU A 87 -22.35 -79.45 31.16
C LEU A 87 -22.33 -79.25 29.63
N GLY A 88 -21.87 -80.21 28.83
CA GLY A 88 -21.78 -80.05 27.37
C GLY A 88 -23.11 -80.26 26.60
N GLY A 89 -23.38 -79.44 25.57
CA GLY A 89 -24.45 -79.68 24.59
C GLY A 89 -24.59 -78.64 23.45
N GLN A 90 -24.46 -79.12 22.19
CA GLN A 90 -24.56 -78.44 20.88
C GLN A 90 -23.48 -77.41 20.50
N SER A 91 -22.30 -77.81 20.00
CA SER A 91 -21.23 -76.94 19.43
C SER A 91 -20.89 -75.67 20.21
N LYS A 92 -21.41 -75.56 21.43
CA LYS A 92 -21.46 -74.44 22.35
C LYS A 92 -21.22 -75.10 23.69
N TYR A 93 -20.16 -74.69 24.35
CA TYR A 93 -19.89 -75.18 25.68
C TYR A 93 -20.85 -74.50 26.65
N ILE A 94 -21.39 -75.27 27.59
CA ILE A 94 -22.20 -74.74 28.68
C ILE A 94 -21.49 -75.13 29.98
N VAL A 95 -21.16 -74.14 30.81
CA VAL A 95 -20.54 -74.33 32.12
C VAL A 95 -21.57 -73.83 33.14
N ASN A 96 -22.08 -74.73 33.98
CA ASN A 96 -23.11 -74.40 34.97
C ASN A 96 -24.34 -73.65 34.42
N GLY A 97 -24.81 -74.03 33.22
CA GLY A 97 -25.95 -73.37 32.56
C GLY A 97 -25.60 -72.10 31.77
N HIS A 98 -24.38 -71.56 31.90
CA HIS A 98 -23.91 -70.41 31.14
C HIS A 98 -23.16 -70.81 29.88
N ARG A 99 -23.42 -70.13 28.76
CA ARG A 99 -22.69 -70.34 27.51
C ARG A 99 -21.26 -69.84 27.66
N ALA A 100 -20.29 -70.70 27.37
CA ALA A 100 -18.87 -70.38 27.40
C ALA A 100 -18.23 -70.61 26.02
N GLN A 101 -17.21 -69.83 25.71
CA GLN A 101 -16.36 -70.09 24.54
C GLN A 101 -15.39 -71.24 24.84
N GLN A 102 -14.93 -71.93 23.80
CA GLN A 102 -13.97 -73.05 23.94
C GLN A 102 -12.71 -72.63 24.71
N ASN A 103 -12.17 -71.44 24.45
CA ASN A 103 -10.99 -70.93 25.15
C ASN A 103 -11.22 -70.78 26.66
N VAL A 104 -12.42 -70.37 27.07
CA VAL A 104 -12.78 -70.25 28.50
C VAL A 104 -12.83 -71.63 29.15
N VAL A 105 -13.36 -72.63 28.45
CA VAL A 105 -13.37 -74.02 28.93
C VAL A 105 -11.96 -74.60 29.00
N GLN A 106 -11.11 -74.35 28.01
CA GLN A 106 -9.71 -74.76 28.04
C GLN A 106 -8.95 -74.13 29.23
N ASN A 107 -9.15 -72.83 29.47
CA ASN A 107 -8.57 -72.13 30.62
C ASN A 107 -9.10 -72.68 31.95
N LEU A 108 -10.37 -73.08 31.99
CA LEU A 108 -10.98 -73.71 33.16
C LEU A 108 -10.31 -75.05 33.47
N PHE A 109 -10.14 -75.92 32.49
CA PHE A 109 -9.42 -77.18 32.69
C PHE A 109 -7.94 -76.97 33.03
N GLN A 110 -7.29 -75.98 32.42
CA GLN A 110 -5.93 -75.56 32.79
C GLN A 110 -5.83 -75.13 34.26
N SER A 111 -6.86 -74.51 34.84
CA SER A 111 -6.86 -74.12 36.26
C SER A 111 -6.85 -75.32 37.21
N VAL A 112 -7.31 -76.48 36.74
CA VAL A 112 -7.31 -77.77 37.45
C VAL A 112 -6.07 -78.59 37.11
N GLN A 113 -5.08 -77.98 36.48
CA GLN A 113 -3.89 -78.66 35.97
C GLN A 113 -4.20 -79.73 34.91
N LEU A 114 -5.41 -79.71 34.32
CA LEU A 114 -5.79 -80.55 33.20
C LEU A 114 -5.53 -79.80 31.89
N ASN A 115 -4.33 -79.95 31.33
CA ASN A 115 -4.03 -79.35 30.03
C ASN A 115 -4.50 -80.24 28.88
N ILE A 116 -5.72 -79.96 28.42
CA ILE A 116 -6.38 -80.69 27.33
C ILE A 116 -5.64 -80.56 25.99
N ASN A 117 -4.88 -79.48 25.82
CA ASN A 117 -4.12 -79.25 24.58
C ASN A 117 -2.85 -80.11 24.52
N ASN A 118 -2.44 -80.77 25.61
CA ASN A 118 -1.30 -81.66 25.59
C ASN A 118 -1.68 -83.03 24.98
N PRO A 119 -0.97 -83.50 23.94
CA PRO A 119 -1.19 -84.82 23.35
C PRO A 119 -0.97 -86.01 24.30
N HIS A 120 -0.30 -85.80 25.43
CA HIS A 120 0.17 -86.80 26.40
C HIS A 120 -0.78 -86.98 27.58
N PHE A 121 -1.75 -86.06 27.78
CA PHE A 121 -2.83 -86.25 28.75
C PHE A 121 -3.71 -87.47 28.40
N LEU A 122 -3.84 -87.77 27.10
CA LEU A 122 -4.70 -88.85 26.62
C LEU A 122 -3.96 -89.76 25.64
N ILE A 123 -3.65 -90.98 26.11
CA ILE A 123 -2.98 -92.01 25.31
C ILE A 123 -4.04 -92.89 24.64
N MET A 124 -4.34 -92.58 23.39
CA MET A 124 -5.22 -93.40 22.55
C MET A 124 -4.45 -94.56 21.92
N GLN A 125 -5.19 -95.56 21.45
CA GLN A 125 -4.63 -96.66 20.64
C GLN A 125 -3.82 -96.10 19.46
N GLY A 126 -2.58 -96.57 19.31
CA GLY A 126 -1.65 -96.10 18.27
C GLY A 126 -0.77 -94.90 18.68
N LYS A 127 -1.10 -94.16 19.75
CA LYS A 127 -0.24 -93.07 20.28
C LYS A 127 0.87 -93.57 21.21
N ILE A 128 0.78 -94.80 21.72
CA ILE A 128 1.80 -95.36 22.63
C ILE A 128 3.20 -95.43 21.99
N THR A 129 3.29 -95.77 20.70
CA THR A 129 4.56 -95.79 19.96
C THR A 129 5.16 -94.40 19.76
N LYS A 130 4.32 -93.36 19.73
CA LYS A 130 4.77 -91.96 19.67
C LYS A 130 5.34 -91.51 21.01
N VAL A 131 4.73 -91.92 22.12
CA VAL A 131 5.27 -91.66 23.47
C VAL A 131 6.63 -92.34 23.66
N LEU A 132 6.78 -93.57 23.16
CA LEU A 132 8.06 -94.29 23.21
C LEU A 132 9.18 -93.65 22.37
N ASN A 133 8.84 -92.88 21.33
CA ASN A 133 9.79 -92.25 20.39
C ASN A 133 9.84 -90.72 20.49
N MET A 134 9.50 -90.14 21.65
CA MET A 134 9.52 -88.69 21.85
C MET A 134 10.92 -88.09 21.73
N LYS A 135 11.02 -86.89 21.17
CA LYS A 135 12.28 -86.13 21.18
C LYS A 135 12.51 -85.48 22.55
N PRO A 136 13.76 -85.19 22.94
CA PRO A 136 14.06 -84.56 24.23
C PRO A 136 13.26 -83.28 24.55
N PRO A 137 12.98 -82.36 23.59
CA PRO A 137 12.13 -81.19 23.85
C PRO A 137 10.66 -81.54 24.14
N GLU A 138 10.14 -82.62 23.55
CA GLU A 138 8.77 -83.09 23.80
C GLU A 138 8.67 -83.75 25.18
N ILE A 139 9.71 -84.48 25.58
CA ILE A 139 9.84 -85.05 26.94
C ILE A 139 9.94 -83.92 27.96
N LEU A 140 10.75 -82.89 27.70
CA LEU A 140 10.85 -81.72 28.58
C LEU A 140 9.49 -81.03 28.73
N ALA A 141 8.78 -80.78 27.63
CA ALA A 141 7.46 -80.18 27.68
C ALA A 141 6.43 -81.03 28.47
N MET A 142 6.56 -82.36 28.42
CA MET A 142 5.75 -83.26 29.24
C MET A 142 6.10 -83.15 30.73
N ILE A 143 7.38 -83.08 31.07
CA ILE A 143 7.86 -82.93 32.45
C ILE A 143 7.47 -81.56 33.02
N GLU A 144 7.68 -80.48 32.28
CA GLU A 144 7.31 -79.11 32.66
C GLU A 144 5.81 -78.95 32.87
N GLU A 145 5.00 -79.72 32.13
CA GLU A 145 3.57 -79.73 32.33
C GLU A 145 3.15 -80.55 33.55
N ALA A 146 3.75 -81.72 33.76
CA ALA A 146 3.55 -82.49 34.99
C ALA A 146 3.98 -81.69 36.23
N ALA A 147 4.99 -80.83 36.10
CA ALA A 147 5.44 -79.89 37.13
C ALA A 147 4.61 -78.59 37.19
N GLY A 148 3.68 -78.36 36.24
CA GLY A 148 2.86 -77.15 36.16
C GLY A 148 3.59 -75.86 35.77
N THR A 149 4.89 -75.91 35.45
CA THR A 149 5.73 -74.73 35.17
C THR A 149 5.50 -74.14 33.77
N ARG A 150 5.01 -74.95 32.83
CA ARG A 150 4.75 -74.55 31.44
C ARG A 150 3.86 -73.31 31.29
N MET A 151 2.85 -73.17 32.15
CA MET A 151 1.91 -72.04 32.10
C MET A 151 2.56 -70.72 32.49
N PHE A 152 3.52 -70.76 33.41
CA PHE A 152 4.29 -69.59 33.82
C PHE A 152 5.23 -69.14 32.70
N GLU A 153 5.89 -70.08 32.03
CA GLU A 153 6.83 -69.75 30.95
C GLU A 153 6.09 -69.17 29.73
N GLU A 154 4.90 -69.70 29.39
CA GLU A 154 4.08 -69.14 28.30
C GLU A 154 3.60 -67.71 28.63
N ARG A 155 3.21 -67.45 29.89
CA ARG A 155 2.80 -66.10 30.34
C ARG A 155 3.98 -65.12 30.29
N LYS A 156 5.16 -65.55 30.73
CA LYS A 156 6.40 -64.77 30.68
C LYS A 156 6.78 -64.43 29.24
N GLU A 157 6.73 -65.39 28.33
CA GLU A 157 7.03 -65.16 26.91
C GLU A 157 6.06 -64.15 26.27
N LYS A 158 4.75 -64.28 26.57
CA LYS A 158 3.72 -63.31 26.14
C LYS A 158 3.97 -61.91 26.70
N ALA A 159 4.38 -61.79 27.96
CA ALA A 159 4.73 -60.52 28.58
C ALA A 159 5.95 -59.88 27.91
N LEU A 160 7.03 -60.64 27.70
CA LEU A 160 8.25 -60.17 27.02
C LEU A 160 7.96 -59.69 25.60
N LYS A 161 7.16 -60.44 24.83
CA LYS A 161 6.69 -60.02 23.49
C LYS A 161 5.90 -58.71 23.52
N THR A 162 5.15 -58.47 24.60
CA THR A 162 4.36 -57.25 24.76
C THR A 162 5.23 -56.06 25.13
N ILE A 163 6.23 -56.27 25.99
CA ILE A 163 7.23 -55.26 26.36
C ILE A 163 8.01 -54.82 25.13
N ALA A 164 8.58 -55.77 24.36
CA ALA A 164 9.33 -55.46 23.15
C ALA A 164 8.51 -54.65 22.12
N LYS A 165 7.21 -54.97 21.97
CA LYS A 165 6.30 -54.18 21.12
C LYS A 165 6.09 -52.76 21.63
N LYS A 166 6.04 -52.55 22.95
CA LYS A 166 5.87 -51.23 23.55
C LYS A 166 7.16 -50.40 23.48
N GLU A 167 8.31 -51.03 23.70
CA GLU A 167 9.62 -50.38 23.57
C GLU A 167 9.83 -49.86 22.15
N LYS A 168 9.55 -50.68 21.13
CA LYS A 168 9.64 -50.24 19.73
C LYS A 168 8.72 -49.04 19.44
N LYS A 169 7.50 -49.04 19.96
CA LYS A 169 6.59 -47.88 19.82
C LYS A 169 7.11 -46.64 20.54
N LEU A 170 7.75 -46.81 21.70
CA LEU A 170 8.35 -45.71 22.43
C LEU A 170 9.50 -45.10 21.64
N GLU A 171 10.37 -45.93 21.05
CA GLU A 171 11.45 -45.49 20.16
C GLU A 171 10.90 -44.65 19.00
N GLU A 172 9.88 -45.15 18.29
CA GLU A 172 9.20 -44.43 17.20
C GLU A 172 8.64 -43.05 17.65
N ILE A 173 8.08 -42.96 18.86
CA ILE A 173 7.56 -41.70 19.41
C ILE A 173 8.71 -40.74 19.80
N THR A 174 9.76 -41.26 20.44
CA THR A 174 10.92 -40.44 20.84
C THR A 174 11.71 -39.94 19.63
N GLU A 175 11.72 -40.72 18.55
CA GLU A 175 12.37 -40.37 17.28
C GLU A 175 11.44 -39.55 16.37
N ALA A 176 10.36 -38.97 16.88
CA ALA A 176 9.51 -38.03 16.16
C ALA A 176 10.29 -36.76 15.78
N LYS A 177 11.05 -36.86 14.69
CA LYS A 177 11.95 -35.85 14.10
C LYS A 177 11.22 -34.62 13.56
N GLU A 178 9.90 -34.57 13.63
CA GLU A 178 9.10 -33.46 13.11
C GLU A 178 9.12 -32.23 14.02
N ILE A 179 9.30 -32.43 15.34
CA ILE A 179 9.23 -31.34 16.33
C ILE A 179 10.47 -30.43 16.24
N GLY A 180 11.66 -31.00 16.08
CA GLY A 180 12.92 -30.24 16.04
C GLY A 180 12.95 -29.18 14.92
N PRO A 181 12.79 -29.56 13.64
CA PRO A 181 12.74 -28.62 12.52
C PRO A 181 11.61 -27.61 12.64
N LYS A 182 10.46 -27.99 13.21
CA LYS A 182 9.36 -27.05 13.43
C LYS A 182 9.73 -26.01 14.50
N LEU A 183 10.40 -26.42 15.57
CA LEU A 183 10.90 -25.52 16.60
C LEU A 183 11.96 -24.56 16.05
N ASP A 184 12.86 -25.03 15.19
CA ASP A 184 13.89 -24.18 14.58
C ASP A 184 13.30 -23.18 13.56
N LYS A 185 12.27 -23.58 12.80
CA LYS A 185 11.48 -22.64 11.99
C LYS A 185 10.85 -21.55 12.87
N LEU A 186 10.20 -21.93 13.98
CA LEU A 186 9.59 -20.97 14.91
C LEU A 186 10.62 -20.04 15.56
N ARG A 187 11.83 -20.53 15.87
CA ARG A 187 12.95 -19.71 16.36
C ARG A 187 13.40 -18.69 15.32
N THR A 188 13.47 -19.10 14.05
CA THR A 188 13.83 -18.22 12.94
C THR A 188 12.77 -17.15 12.71
N GLU A 189 11.49 -17.55 12.69
CA GLU A 189 10.35 -16.62 12.60
C GLU A 189 10.34 -15.61 13.75
N LYS A 190 10.57 -16.06 14.99
CA LYS A 190 10.71 -15.17 16.15
C LYS A 190 11.85 -14.16 15.98
N ARG A 191 13.00 -14.60 15.47
CA ARG A 191 14.14 -13.70 15.23
C ARG A 191 13.81 -12.66 14.18
N SER A 192 13.23 -13.05 13.06
CA SER A 192 12.78 -12.13 12.01
C SER A 192 11.75 -11.13 12.53
N TYR A 193 10.82 -11.57 13.39
CA TYR A 193 9.84 -10.69 14.01
C TYR A 193 10.47 -9.65 14.94
N LEU A 194 11.46 -10.03 15.74
CA LEU A 194 12.18 -9.08 16.60
C LEU A 194 12.98 -8.05 15.78
N GLU A 195 13.58 -8.47 14.66
CA GLU A 195 14.26 -7.57 13.73
C GLU A 195 13.27 -6.61 13.04
N PHE A 196 12.09 -7.11 12.65
CA PHE A 196 11.00 -6.29 12.13
C PHE A 196 10.55 -5.24 13.16
N GLN A 197 10.29 -5.65 14.41
CA GLN A 197 9.85 -4.74 15.48
C GLN A 197 10.88 -3.63 15.75
N LYS A 198 12.18 -3.97 15.75
CA LYS A 198 13.25 -2.97 15.87
C LYS A 198 13.25 -1.99 14.70
N THR A 199 13.10 -2.51 13.48
CA THR A 199 13.05 -1.70 12.25
C THR A 199 11.84 -0.78 12.25
N GLU A 200 10.67 -1.26 12.68
CA GLU A 200 9.44 -0.48 12.82
C GLU A 200 9.62 0.68 13.81
N SER A 201 10.22 0.42 14.97
CA SER A 201 10.55 1.45 15.96
C SER A 201 11.53 2.50 15.39
N ASP A 202 12.54 2.06 14.64
CA ASP A 202 13.48 2.97 13.97
C ASP A 202 12.79 3.80 12.88
N ILE A 203 11.89 3.21 12.08
CA ILE A 203 11.09 3.94 11.08
C ILE A 203 10.22 4.99 11.77
N GLU A 204 9.54 4.65 12.86
CA GLU A 204 8.69 5.60 13.58
C GLU A 204 9.52 6.77 14.13
N ARG A 205 10.68 6.46 14.74
CA ARG A 205 11.61 7.47 15.26
C ARG A 205 12.13 8.39 14.15
N LEU A 206 12.56 7.82 13.03
CA LEU A 206 13.07 8.59 11.88
C LEU A 206 11.97 9.43 11.24
N THR A 207 10.75 8.90 11.13
CA THR A 207 9.61 9.63 10.59
C THR A 207 9.28 10.84 11.45
N ARG A 208 9.24 10.69 12.78
CA ARG A 208 9.07 11.81 13.71
C ARG A 208 10.18 12.86 13.56
N LEU A 209 11.42 12.42 13.36
CA LEU A 209 12.56 13.32 13.14
C LEU A 209 12.46 14.09 11.83
N VAL A 210 12.03 13.44 10.74
CA VAL A 210 11.77 14.11 9.45
C VAL A 210 10.67 15.14 9.60
N VAL A 211 9.55 14.79 10.24
CA VAL A 211 8.43 15.73 10.47
C VAL A 211 8.89 16.93 11.31
N ALA A 212 9.69 16.69 12.36
CA ALA A 212 10.25 17.77 13.17
C ALA A 212 11.18 18.68 12.34
N TYR A 213 12.04 18.09 11.50
CA TYR A 213 12.91 18.86 10.62
C TYR A 213 12.12 19.68 9.59
N GLU A 214 11.12 19.09 8.95
CA GLU A 214 10.23 19.80 8.03
C GLU A 214 9.52 20.96 8.72
N TYR A 215 9.00 20.74 9.94
CA TYR A 215 8.40 21.80 10.74
C TYR A 215 9.38 22.96 10.99
N THR A 216 10.60 22.67 11.43
CA THR A 216 11.62 23.72 11.66
C THR A 216 11.97 24.48 10.38
N LYS A 217 12.10 23.79 9.25
CA LYS A 217 12.38 24.41 7.94
C LYS A 217 11.21 25.28 7.48
N HIS A 218 9.98 24.87 7.73
CA HIS A 218 8.79 25.68 7.43
C HIS A 218 8.69 26.90 8.33
N GLN A 219 9.04 26.75 9.61
CA GLN A 219 9.12 27.86 10.57
C GLN A 219 10.16 28.89 10.13
N GLU A 220 11.37 28.47 9.77
CA GLU A 220 12.41 29.38 9.26
C GLU A 220 11.98 30.11 7.98
N LYS A 221 11.29 29.42 7.07
CA LYS A 221 10.73 30.06 5.87
C LYS A 221 9.66 31.08 6.21
N LEU A 222 8.81 30.78 7.19
CA LEU A 222 7.77 31.69 7.65
C LEU A 222 8.38 32.92 8.31
N ASP A 223 9.40 32.75 9.15
CA ASP A 223 10.11 33.85 9.79
C ASP A 223 10.82 34.74 8.78
N ARG A 224 11.50 34.15 7.77
CA ARG A 224 12.11 34.91 6.66
C ARG A 224 11.05 35.66 5.85
N SER A 225 9.96 35.00 5.48
CA SER A 225 8.87 35.64 4.74
C SER A 225 8.19 36.75 5.55
N GLY A 226 8.09 36.58 6.87
CA GLY A 226 7.57 37.59 7.80
C GLY A 226 8.50 38.80 7.88
N ALA A 227 9.81 38.57 8.00
CA ALA A 227 10.82 39.64 7.97
C ALA A 227 10.82 40.40 6.64
N ASP A 228 10.76 39.70 5.51
CA ASP A 228 10.67 40.31 4.18
C ASP A 228 9.37 41.12 4.01
N PHE A 229 8.26 40.64 4.55
CA PHE A 229 6.99 41.34 4.53
C PHE A 229 7.04 42.63 5.33
N GLU A 230 7.57 42.60 6.56
CA GLU A 230 7.72 43.81 7.38
C GLU A 230 8.70 44.80 6.75
N ALA A 231 9.82 44.34 6.18
CA ALA A 231 10.74 45.21 5.46
C ALA A 231 10.06 45.90 4.26
N LYS A 232 9.24 45.18 3.49
CA LYS A 232 8.45 45.76 2.40
C LYS A 232 7.40 46.75 2.90
N LYS A 233 6.74 46.46 4.02
CA LYS A 233 5.73 47.34 4.62
C LYS A 233 6.35 48.66 5.08
N VAL A 234 7.52 48.61 5.73
CA VAL A 234 8.31 49.81 6.05
C VAL A 234 8.66 50.56 4.77
N LYS A 235 9.10 49.86 3.72
CA LYS A 235 9.44 50.52 2.45
C LYS A 235 8.26 51.21 1.78
N VAL A 236 7.07 50.60 1.86
CA VAL A 236 5.83 51.21 1.37
C VAL A 236 5.50 52.46 2.17
N GLN A 237 5.64 52.46 3.50
CA GLN A 237 5.44 53.65 4.32
C GLN A 237 6.41 54.77 3.94
N GLU A 238 7.71 54.49 3.79
CA GLU A 238 8.69 55.47 3.32
C GLU A 238 8.32 56.07 1.96
N LEU A 239 7.86 55.24 1.01
CA LEU A 239 7.45 55.69 -0.32
C LEU A 239 6.16 56.52 -0.29
N LEU A 240 5.25 56.25 0.63
CA LEU A 240 4.04 57.05 0.85
C LEU A 240 4.41 58.42 1.44
N GLU A 241 5.27 58.46 2.46
CA GLU A 241 5.79 59.72 3.02
C GLU A 241 6.56 60.53 1.99
N PHE A 242 7.36 59.87 1.14
CA PHE A 242 8.08 60.53 0.05
C PHE A 242 7.12 61.07 -1.02
N ASN A 243 6.05 60.32 -1.34
CA ASN A 243 5.00 60.80 -2.24
C ASN A 243 4.27 62.03 -1.69
N GLU A 244 4.00 62.07 -0.38
CA GLU A 244 3.41 63.26 0.26
C GLU A 244 4.34 64.47 0.14
N LYS A 245 5.63 64.30 0.45
CA LYS A 245 6.63 65.38 0.30
C LYS A 245 6.72 65.89 -1.15
N LEU A 246 6.71 64.99 -2.13
CA LEU A 246 6.71 65.38 -3.54
C LEU A 246 5.42 66.11 -3.93
N LYS A 247 4.26 65.72 -3.40
CA LYS A 247 3.01 66.46 -3.63
C LYS A 247 3.08 67.86 -3.03
N ASP A 248 3.61 68.01 -1.83
CA ASP A 248 3.81 69.31 -1.20
C ASP A 248 4.78 70.18 -2.00
N GLU A 249 5.87 69.60 -2.51
CA GLU A 249 6.85 70.29 -3.36
C GLU A 249 6.25 70.70 -4.70
N ILE A 250 5.44 69.83 -5.33
CA ILE A 250 4.67 70.18 -6.54
C ILE A 250 3.72 71.34 -6.24
N ALA A 251 2.97 71.30 -5.13
CA ALA A 251 2.05 72.37 -4.75
C ALA A 251 2.79 73.71 -4.51
N TYR A 252 3.97 73.66 -3.90
CA TYR A 252 4.82 74.83 -3.71
C TYR A 252 5.31 75.39 -5.06
N LEU A 253 5.80 74.53 -5.96
CA LEU A 253 6.23 74.92 -7.30
C LEU A 253 5.07 75.47 -8.15
N GLU A 254 3.88 74.90 -8.03
CA GLU A 254 2.68 75.40 -8.71
C GLU A 254 2.30 76.81 -8.22
N GLU A 255 2.40 77.07 -6.91
CA GLU A 255 2.19 78.41 -6.36
C GLU A 255 3.29 79.39 -6.79
N ASP A 256 4.56 78.98 -6.80
CA ASP A 256 5.67 79.79 -7.30
C ASP A 256 5.50 80.14 -8.80
N ILE A 257 5.06 79.19 -9.61
CA ILE A 257 4.69 79.42 -11.02
C ILE A 257 3.54 80.41 -11.10
N ARG A 258 2.54 80.31 -10.23
CA ARG A 258 1.40 81.23 -10.18
C ARG A 258 1.84 82.65 -9.82
N GLN A 259 2.71 82.82 -8.82
CA GLN A 259 3.25 84.13 -8.45
C GLN A 259 4.11 84.71 -9.58
N THR A 260 4.95 83.89 -10.20
CA THR A 260 5.80 84.30 -11.32
C THR A 260 4.99 84.69 -12.55
N THR A 261 3.93 83.95 -12.88
CA THR A 261 3.03 84.29 -13.98
C THR A 261 2.27 85.58 -13.69
N LEU A 262 1.80 85.79 -12.45
CA LEU A 262 1.13 87.02 -12.04
C LEU A 262 2.07 88.23 -12.08
N ASN A 263 3.33 88.06 -11.68
CA ASN A 263 4.38 89.07 -11.81
C ASN A 263 4.74 89.34 -13.29
N LYS A 264 4.78 88.31 -14.12
CA LYS A 264 4.98 88.44 -15.56
C LYS A 264 3.82 89.19 -16.23
N GLU A 265 2.58 88.97 -15.82
CA GLU A 265 1.42 89.73 -16.29
C GLU A 265 1.48 91.19 -15.84
N LYS A 266 1.82 91.46 -14.56
CA LYS A 266 2.06 92.84 -14.07
C LYS A 266 3.17 93.54 -14.86
N ALA A 267 4.29 92.85 -15.09
CA ALA A 267 5.39 93.37 -15.89
C ALA A 267 4.95 93.63 -17.34
N LYS A 268 4.22 92.69 -17.97
CA LYS A 268 3.68 92.86 -19.32
C LYS A 268 2.73 94.06 -19.40
N ASN A 269 1.83 94.23 -18.43
CA ASN A 269 0.94 95.37 -18.34
C ASN A 269 1.72 96.68 -18.22
N SER A 270 2.74 96.72 -17.35
CA SER A 270 3.62 97.89 -17.24
C SER A 270 4.39 98.17 -18.53
N ILE A 271 4.88 97.15 -19.24
CA ILE A 271 5.54 97.30 -20.55
C ILE A 271 4.55 97.84 -21.58
N THR A 272 3.31 97.36 -21.62
CA THR A 272 2.28 97.90 -22.52
C THR A 272 1.93 99.35 -22.18
N GLU A 273 1.93 99.71 -20.90
CA GLU A 273 1.66 101.06 -20.44
C GLU A 273 2.81 102.02 -20.80
N TYR A 274 4.06 101.63 -20.56
CA TYR A 274 5.24 102.36 -21.00
C TYR A 274 5.32 102.44 -22.53
N SER A 275 4.98 101.37 -23.25
CA SER A 275 4.89 101.38 -24.72
C SER A 275 3.84 102.37 -25.21
N ASN A 276 2.66 102.42 -24.58
CA ASN A 276 1.63 103.40 -24.89
C ASN A 276 2.08 104.83 -24.57
N GLN A 277 2.83 105.03 -23.49
CA GLN A 277 3.44 106.32 -23.17
C GLN A 277 4.50 106.73 -24.20
N ILE A 278 5.34 105.80 -24.67
CA ILE A 278 6.31 106.03 -25.74
C ILE A 278 5.60 106.42 -27.04
N VAL A 279 4.52 105.72 -27.42
CA VAL A 279 3.71 106.07 -28.60
C VAL A 279 3.09 107.47 -28.43
N ARG A 280 2.60 107.83 -27.25
CA ARG A 280 2.09 109.19 -26.95
C ARG A 280 3.17 110.28 -27.00
N ILE A 281 4.38 109.98 -26.53
CA ILE A 281 5.52 110.92 -26.57
C ILE A 281 6.02 111.07 -28.01
N ASN A 282 6.11 109.97 -28.76
CA ASN A 282 6.50 109.99 -30.17
C ASN A 282 5.50 110.77 -31.03
N THR A 283 4.19 110.54 -30.86
CA THR A 283 3.16 111.33 -31.54
C THR A 283 3.22 112.81 -31.18
N LYS A 284 3.48 113.16 -29.90
CA LYS A 284 3.77 114.56 -29.51
C LYS A 284 5.02 115.13 -30.17
N CYS A 285 6.10 114.34 -30.27
CA CYS A 285 7.33 114.75 -30.94
C CYS A 285 7.13 114.94 -32.45
N GLU A 286 6.34 114.10 -33.11
CA GLU A 286 5.99 114.27 -34.52
C GLU A 286 5.14 115.52 -34.75
N LEU A 287 4.13 115.76 -33.91
CA LEU A 287 3.32 117.00 -33.97
C LEU A 287 4.17 118.26 -33.76
N ASN A 288 5.15 118.22 -32.85
CA ASN A 288 6.08 119.34 -32.66
C ASN A 288 7.04 119.49 -33.86
N LYS A 289 7.50 118.39 -34.48
CA LYS A 289 8.31 118.45 -35.71
C LYS A 289 7.52 119.08 -36.87
N THR A 290 6.25 118.73 -37.05
CA THR A 290 5.41 119.31 -38.09
C THR A 290 5.16 120.80 -37.85
N SER A 291 4.90 121.23 -36.61
CA SER A 291 4.81 122.67 -36.27
C SER A 291 6.12 123.43 -36.51
N ILE A 292 7.29 122.83 -36.24
CA ILE A 292 8.59 123.45 -36.54
C ILE A 292 8.82 123.59 -38.06
N THR A 293 8.31 122.65 -38.87
CA THR A 293 8.41 122.75 -40.34
C THR A 293 7.48 123.81 -40.93
N GLU A 294 6.30 124.05 -40.33
CA GLU A 294 5.41 125.15 -40.73
C GLU A 294 5.99 126.53 -40.39
N GLU A 295 6.58 126.69 -39.19
CA GLU A 295 7.27 127.94 -38.80
C GLU A 295 8.48 128.26 -39.69
N ARG A 296 9.20 127.24 -40.19
CA ARG A 296 10.30 127.44 -41.15
C ARG A 296 9.80 127.89 -42.52
N LYS A 297 8.65 127.39 -43.00
CA LYS A 297 8.05 127.85 -44.27
C LYS A 297 7.55 129.31 -44.21
N ASN A 298 7.09 129.77 -43.05
CA ASN A 298 6.71 131.18 -42.84
C ASN A 298 7.90 132.15 -42.76
N LYS A 299 9.11 131.65 -42.48
CA LYS A 299 10.33 132.47 -42.42
C LYS A 299 10.93 132.74 -43.80
N ASP A 300 10.86 131.78 -44.72
CA ASP A 300 11.42 131.91 -46.08
C ASP A 300 10.57 132.82 -46.99
N THR A 301 9.27 132.94 -46.74
CA THR A 301 8.38 133.89 -47.47
C THR A 301 8.59 135.35 -47.05
N LEU A 302 9.19 135.62 -45.90
CA LEU A 302 9.45 136.99 -45.42
C LEU A 302 10.78 137.60 -45.91
N LEU A 303 11.71 136.77 -46.42
CA LEU A 303 13.04 137.21 -46.86
C LEU A 303 13.08 137.68 -48.33
N SER A 304 12.12 137.26 -49.18
CA SER A 304 12.08 137.69 -50.59
C SER A 304 11.57 139.13 -50.78
N VAL A 305 10.83 139.68 -49.82
CA VAL A 305 10.24 141.04 -49.90
C VAL A 305 11.25 142.14 -49.49
N LYS A 306 12.42 141.79 -48.92
CA LYS A 306 13.41 142.74 -48.41
C LYS A 306 14.52 143.12 -49.41
N ALA A 307 14.68 142.39 -50.51
CA ALA A 307 15.74 142.61 -51.50
C ALA A 307 15.35 143.61 -52.62
N GLU A 308 14.05 143.82 -52.88
CA GLU A 308 13.55 144.66 -53.98
C GLU A 308 13.49 146.17 -53.68
N LYS A 309 13.53 146.61 -52.42
CA LYS A 309 13.39 148.03 -52.03
C LYS A 309 14.68 148.76 -51.62
N ARG A 310 15.87 148.14 -51.74
CA ARG A 310 17.15 148.74 -51.30
C ARG A 310 18.10 149.20 -52.44
N ARG A 311 17.78 148.91 -53.71
CA ARG A 311 18.68 149.18 -54.86
C ARG A 311 18.31 150.43 -55.70
N ASN A 312 17.11 151.00 -55.50
CA ASN A 312 16.54 152.04 -56.38
C ASN A 312 16.41 153.45 -55.79
N TYR A 313 17.00 153.80 -54.63
CA TYR A 313 16.81 155.15 -54.06
C TYR A 313 18.05 155.86 -53.48
N GLU A 314 19.27 155.29 -53.54
CA GLU A 314 20.46 155.98 -53.04
C GLU A 314 21.61 156.08 -54.06
N LYS A 315 21.40 156.97 -55.04
CA LYS A 315 22.40 157.95 -55.50
C LYS A 315 22.97 157.75 -56.90
N LEU A 316 22.04 157.79 -57.84
CA LEU A 316 22.11 158.65 -59.04
C LEU A 316 22.16 160.16 -58.68
N GLN A 317 22.91 160.59 -57.65
CA GLN A 317 22.97 162.01 -57.29
C GLN A 317 24.28 162.47 -56.64
N VAL A 318 25.39 161.79 -56.93
CA VAL A 318 26.71 162.43 -57.02
C VAL A 318 27.38 161.87 -58.28
N LYS A 319 26.89 162.24 -59.45
CA LYS A 319 27.51 163.33 -60.23
C LYS A 319 28.98 163.00 -60.55
N PHE A 320 29.25 162.27 -61.63
CA PHE A 320 29.30 162.78 -63.01
C PHE A 320 30.45 163.73 -63.34
N ASP A 321 31.10 164.44 -62.40
CA ASP A 321 31.90 165.58 -62.86
C ASP A 321 33.40 165.58 -62.62
N GLN A 322 34.00 164.64 -61.90
CA GLN A 322 35.44 164.79 -61.62
C GLN A 322 36.28 163.58 -62.00
N ILE A 323 36.40 163.44 -63.33
CA ILE A 323 37.70 163.33 -64.02
C ILE A 323 38.31 161.90 -64.02
N LYS A 324 38.16 161.10 -65.08
CA LYS A 324 38.80 161.26 -66.41
C LYS A 324 40.34 161.37 -66.41
N LYS A 325 41.09 160.89 -65.41
CA LYS A 325 42.57 160.93 -65.54
C LYS A 325 43.45 159.77 -65.08
N THR A 326 42.95 158.69 -64.48
CA THR A 326 43.86 157.60 -64.05
C THR A 326 43.43 156.24 -64.54
N HIS A 327 43.49 156.07 -65.86
CA HIS A 327 43.41 154.80 -66.58
C HIS A 327 44.67 153.94 -66.42
N ASP A 328 45.87 154.47 -66.21
CA ASP A 328 47.01 153.77 -66.84
C ASP A 328 48.06 153.04 -66.00
N GLU A 329 47.94 152.89 -64.68
CA GLU A 329 49.17 152.56 -63.93
C GLU A 329 49.37 151.20 -63.29
N LYS A 330 48.45 150.22 -63.31
CA LYS A 330 48.82 148.87 -62.82
C LYS A 330 47.91 147.72 -63.26
N SER A 331 47.92 147.45 -64.56
CA SER A 331 47.89 146.07 -65.05
C SER A 331 49.13 145.31 -64.55
N GLU A 332 49.19 144.00 -64.83
CA GLU A 332 50.46 143.27 -64.84
C GLU A 332 51.14 143.10 -63.46
N LYS A 333 50.61 142.17 -62.67
CA LYS A 333 51.41 141.05 -62.16
C LYS A 333 50.50 139.98 -61.55
N VAL A 334 50.15 138.99 -62.37
CA VAL A 334 50.62 137.60 -62.22
C VAL A 334 49.47 136.77 -61.63
N ARG A 335 48.70 135.98 -62.40
CA ARG A 335 49.09 135.15 -63.56
C ARG A 335 50.27 134.22 -63.27
N LYS A 336 50.26 133.53 -62.12
CA LYS A 336 50.97 132.26 -61.94
C LYS A 336 50.23 131.37 -60.95
N ALA A 337 50.09 130.12 -61.39
CA ALA A 337 49.81 128.91 -60.61
C ALA A 337 48.36 128.77 -60.15
N GLU A 338 47.43 128.40 -61.05
CA GLU A 338 47.19 127.02 -61.53
C GLU A 338 46.26 126.25 -60.60
N GLU A 339 45.03 126.10 -61.11
CA GLU A 339 44.26 124.88 -60.99
C GLU A 339 45.09 123.64 -61.35
N LEU A 340 44.71 122.52 -60.74
CA LEU A 340 45.05 121.13 -61.10
C LEU A 340 46.39 120.61 -60.61
N LEU A 341 46.32 119.80 -59.56
CA LEU A 341 46.56 118.35 -59.66
C LEU A 341 46.11 117.72 -58.34
N GLN A 342 45.02 116.98 -58.35
CA GLN A 342 44.97 115.56 -58.71
C GLN A 342 45.12 114.72 -57.45
N THR A 343 43.96 114.21 -57.04
CA THR A 343 43.68 112.82 -56.65
C THR A 343 44.58 112.12 -55.64
N LEU A 344 43.88 111.28 -54.87
CA LEU A 344 44.37 110.10 -54.18
C LEU A 344 45.00 110.33 -52.80
N SER A 345 44.19 109.95 -51.82
CA SER A 345 44.48 108.76 -51.01
C SER A 345 44.68 109.05 -49.53
N THR A 346 44.09 108.16 -48.73
CA THR A 346 44.29 107.93 -47.30
C THR A 346 43.78 109.04 -46.37
N GLY A 347 43.15 108.76 -45.24
CA GLY A 347 42.84 107.52 -44.53
C GLY A 347 42.09 107.96 -43.27
N VAL A 348 40.91 107.40 -43.03
CA VAL A 348 40.63 106.41 -41.97
C VAL A 348 40.87 106.94 -40.55
N SER A 349 39.82 106.92 -39.75
CA SER A 349 39.74 106.20 -38.46
C SER A 349 38.27 106.20 -38.01
N ALA A 350 37.61 105.03 -37.98
CA ALA A 350 37.52 104.11 -36.83
C ALA A 350 36.43 104.61 -35.85
N GLN A 351 35.43 103.85 -35.36
CA GLN A 351 35.39 102.47 -34.89
C GLN A 351 33.89 102.12 -34.64
N GLU A 352 33.37 100.99 -35.13
CA GLU A 352 33.17 99.69 -34.44
C GLU A 352 31.87 99.55 -33.62
N GLY A 353 31.19 98.42 -33.83
CA GLY A 353 30.52 97.69 -32.74
C GLY A 353 29.05 97.30 -32.99
N HIS A 354 28.80 96.16 -33.64
CA HIS A 354 28.20 94.97 -33.00
C HIS A 354 27.96 93.82 -34.01
N GLU A 355 28.76 92.75 -33.84
CA GLU A 355 28.57 91.39 -34.37
C GLU A 355 27.90 90.48 -33.31
N ASN A 356 27.20 89.45 -33.81
CA ASN A 356 26.90 88.10 -33.26
C ASN A 356 25.45 87.68 -33.62
N GLY A 357 25.12 86.53 -34.21
CA GLY A 357 25.90 85.37 -34.68
C GLY A 357 24.99 84.43 -35.48
N TYR A 358 25.28 84.24 -36.77
CA TYR A 358 24.64 83.23 -37.63
C TYR A 358 25.42 81.90 -37.66
N MET A 359 26.62 81.85 -37.05
CA MET A 359 27.40 80.61 -36.91
C MET A 359 26.96 79.76 -35.71
N GLU A 360 26.43 80.35 -34.65
CA GLU A 360 26.07 79.62 -33.40
C GLU A 360 24.79 78.79 -33.56
N GLN A 361 23.76 79.34 -34.23
CA GLN A 361 22.52 78.62 -34.55
C GLN A 361 22.74 77.48 -35.56
N LEU A 362 23.74 77.61 -36.43
CA LEU A 362 24.08 76.60 -37.43
C LEU A 362 24.90 75.44 -36.84
N GLN A 363 25.62 75.71 -35.75
CA GLN A 363 26.40 74.73 -34.98
C GLN A 363 25.50 73.95 -34.00
N GLU A 364 24.51 74.60 -33.39
CA GLU A 364 23.49 73.97 -32.53
C GLU A 364 22.57 73.03 -33.32
N ALA A 365 22.11 73.44 -34.52
CA ALA A 365 21.32 72.58 -35.40
C ALA A 365 22.09 71.33 -35.89
N LYS A 366 23.41 71.45 -36.11
CA LYS A 366 24.28 70.31 -36.44
C LYS A 366 24.51 69.35 -35.27
N ASN A 367 24.64 69.88 -34.05
CA ASN A 367 24.78 69.07 -32.85
C ASN A 367 23.49 68.30 -32.53
N ASN A 368 22.32 68.93 -32.67
CA ASN A 368 21.03 68.26 -32.48
C ASN A 368 20.79 67.16 -33.53
N ALA A 369 21.19 67.39 -34.79
CA ALA A 369 21.06 66.38 -35.84
C ALA A 369 22.00 65.17 -35.64
N THR A 370 23.20 65.39 -35.08
CA THR A 370 24.14 64.30 -34.78
C THR A 370 23.74 63.50 -33.54
N GLN A 371 23.15 64.16 -32.54
CA GLN A 371 22.59 63.52 -31.34
C GLN A 371 21.35 62.67 -31.66
N ALA A 372 20.42 63.20 -32.44
CA ALA A 372 19.26 62.42 -32.92
C ALA A 372 19.67 61.20 -33.77
N LYS A 373 20.75 61.32 -34.56
CA LYS A 373 21.28 60.20 -35.35
C LYS A 373 21.92 59.11 -34.48
N THR A 374 22.56 59.48 -33.38
CA THR A 374 23.15 58.50 -32.43
C THR A 374 22.09 57.80 -31.60
N GLU A 375 21.03 58.50 -31.17
CA GLU A 375 19.88 57.89 -30.51
C GLU A 375 19.14 56.90 -31.42
N LEU A 376 19.01 57.22 -32.71
CA LEU A 376 18.38 56.34 -33.69
C LEU A 376 19.17 55.05 -33.92
N GLU A 377 20.51 55.11 -33.97
CA GLU A 377 21.35 53.91 -34.06
C GLU A 377 21.35 53.09 -32.77
N GLN A 378 21.30 53.72 -31.59
CA GLN A 378 21.12 53.01 -30.32
C GLN A 378 19.75 52.30 -30.24
N ALA A 379 18.69 52.94 -30.74
CA ALA A 379 17.36 52.33 -30.81
C ALA A 379 17.34 51.13 -31.78
N LYS A 380 17.97 51.24 -32.95
CA LYS A 380 18.12 50.11 -33.89
C LYS A 380 18.86 48.93 -33.29
N LEU A 381 19.94 49.17 -32.54
CA LEU A 381 20.69 48.10 -31.87
C LEU A 381 19.85 47.41 -30.80
N LYS A 382 19.05 48.16 -30.02
CA LYS A 382 18.10 47.58 -29.05
C LYS A 382 17.02 46.75 -29.73
N ILE A 383 16.44 47.23 -30.83
CA ILE A 383 15.44 46.48 -31.60
C ILE A 383 16.02 45.18 -32.14
N SER A 384 17.23 45.23 -32.72
CA SER A 384 17.95 44.04 -33.20
C SER A 384 18.23 43.00 -32.09
N HIS A 385 18.60 43.48 -30.89
CA HIS A 385 18.81 42.59 -29.74
C HIS A 385 17.50 41.95 -29.27
N LEU A 386 16.41 42.73 -29.20
CA LEU A 386 15.09 42.24 -28.81
C LEU A 386 14.53 41.26 -29.84
N GLU A 387 14.72 41.51 -31.15
CA GLU A 387 14.32 40.58 -32.22
C GLU A 387 15.07 39.24 -32.15
N LYS A 388 16.36 39.26 -31.78
CA LYS A 388 17.13 38.03 -31.52
C LYS A 388 16.62 37.27 -30.30
N GLU A 389 16.38 37.96 -29.18
CA GLU A 389 15.82 37.34 -27.98
C GLU A 389 14.42 36.75 -28.24
N LEU A 390 13.59 37.44 -29.03
CA LEU A 390 12.26 36.97 -29.38
C LEU A 390 12.33 35.70 -30.24
N LYS A 391 13.25 35.66 -31.23
CA LYS A 391 13.52 34.44 -32.03
C LYS A 391 14.03 33.26 -31.22
N GLU A 392 14.77 33.50 -30.13
CA GLU A 392 15.23 32.42 -29.23
C GLU A 392 14.14 31.96 -28.26
N LYS A 393 13.30 32.88 -27.76
CA LYS A 393 12.29 32.59 -26.74
C LYS A 393 10.99 32.01 -27.31
N GLU A 394 10.63 32.35 -28.54
CA GLU A 394 9.42 31.86 -29.21
C GLU A 394 9.38 30.33 -29.38
N PRO A 395 10.44 29.63 -29.85
CA PRO A 395 10.44 28.17 -29.91
C PRO A 395 10.49 27.52 -28.53
N GLN A 396 11.13 28.16 -27.52
CA GLN A 396 11.12 27.67 -26.14
C GLN A 396 9.71 27.71 -25.54
N ALA A 397 8.96 28.79 -25.78
CA ALA A 397 7.57 28.92 -25.34
C ALA A 397 6.65 27.90 -26.03
N GLN A 398 6.80 27.69 -27.34
CA GLN A 398 6.02 26.68 -28.07
C GLN A 398 6.33 25.25 -27.59
N LYS A 399 7.60 24.96 -27.28
CA LYS A 399 7.99 23.66 -26.72
C LYS A 399 7.39 23.45 -25.32
N ALA A 400 7.51 24.44 -24.43
CA ALA A 400 6.88 24.40 -23.11
C ALA A 400 5.35 24.25 -23.18
N GLN A 401 4.69 24.85 -24.18
CA GLN A 401 3.25 24.72 -24.39
C GLN A 401 2.85 23.30 -24.86
N LYS A 402 3.66 22.67 -25.73
CA LYS A 402 3.47 21.26 -26.12
C LYS A 402 3.69 20.32 -24.95
N ASP A 403 4.80 20.47 -24.23
CA ASP A 403 5.14 19.66 -23.07
C ASP A 403 4.04 19.79 -21.99
N GLY A 404 3.53 21.02 -21.77
CA GLY A 404 2.41 21.27 -20.87
C GLY A 404 1.10 20.60 -21.30
N ARG A 405 0.79 20.54 -22.60
CA ARG A 405 -0.39 19.80 -23.11
C ARG A 405 -0.24 18.29 -22.94
N GLU A 406 0.94 17.73 -23.17
CA GLU A 406 1.21 16.30 -22.97
C GLU A 406 1.13 15.91 -21.49
N LEU A 407 1.65 16.76 -20.60
CA LEU A 407 1.53 16.61 -19.14
C LEU A 407 0.08 16.69 -18.67
N LEU A 408 -0.73 17.60 -19.23
CA LEU A 408 -2.17 17.69 -18.93
C LEU A 408 -2.93 16.44 -19.37
N SER A 409 -2.66 15.94 -20.58
CA SER A 409 -3.26 14.71 -21.11
C SER A 409 -2.91 13.48 -20.26
N SER A 410 -1.65 13.35 -19.85
CA SER A 410 -1.19 12.26 -18.97
C SER A 410 -1.74 12.38 -17.54
N LEU A 411 -1.96 13.60 -17.04
CA LEU A 411 -2.58 13.83 -15.75
C LEU A 411 -4.08 13.50 -15.76
N GLU A 412 -4.79 13.79 -16.85
CA GLU A 412 -6.19 13.38 -17.04
C GLU A 412 -6.34 11.86 -17.15
N SER A 413 -5.45 11.18 -17.87
CA SER A 413 -5.47 9.71 -17.95
C SER A 413 -5.15 9.06 -16.60
N ALA A 414 -4.17 9.59 -15.85
CA ALA A 414 -3.85 9.14 -14.50
C ALA A 414 -5.00 9.38 -13.50
N LYS A 415 -5.76 10.47 -13.66
CA LYS A 415 -6.96 10.72 -12.84
C LYS A 415 -8.07 9.71 -13.13
N LYS A 416 -8.30 9.36 -14.40
CA LYS A 416 -9.27 8.32 -14.78
C LYS A 416 -8.89 6.96 -14.20
N THR A 417 -7.62 6.54 -14.35
CA THR A 417 -7.17 5.25 -13.80
C THR A 417 -7.27 5.22 -12.27
N ALA A 418 -6.98 6.33 -11.58
CA ALA A 418 -7.15 6.44 -10.14
C ALA A 418 -8.63 6.35 -9.71
N GLN A 419 -9.55 6.93 -10.47
CA GLN A 419 -10.99 6.77 -10.23
C GLN A 419 -11.46 5.33 -10.45
N ASP A 420 -11.06 4.71 -11.56
CA ASP A 420 -11.42 3.32 -11.87
C ASP A 420 -10.90 2.34 -10.80
N LEU A 421 -9.66 2.53 -10.33
CA LEU A 421 -9.07 1.76 -9.23
C LEU A 421 -9.83 1.95 -7.92
N ASN A 422 -10.26 3.17 -7.59
CA ASN A 422 -11.04 3.46 -6.40
C ASN A 422 -12.41 2.78 -6.43
N ASP A 423 -13.08 2.77 -7.59
CA ASP A 423 -14.37 2.11 -7.74
C ASP A 423 -14.25 0.58 -7.70
N LEU A 424 -13.16 0.02 -8.24
CA LEU A 424 -12.81 -1.40 -8.07
C LEU A 424 -12.55 -1.76 -6.60
N LEU A 425 -11.84 -0.89 -5.87
CA LEU A 425 -11.55 -1.10 -4.45
C LEU A 425 -12.82 -1.08 -3.60
N LYS A 426 -13.76 -0.17 -3.89
CA LYS A 426 -15.09 -0.15 -3.24
C LYS A 426 -15.88 -1.43 -3.51
N LYS A 427 -15.88 -1.93 -4.74
CA LYS A 427 -16.55 -3.20 -5.08
C LYS A 427 -15.94 -4.38 -4.31
N LYS A 428 -14.60 -4.47 -4.30
CA LYS A 428 -13.90 -5.52 -3.55
C LYS A 428 -14.23 -5.49 -2.06
N LEU A 429 -14.33 -4.30 -1.46
CA LEU A 429 -14.64 -4.16 -0.04
C LEU A 429 -16.08 -4.56 0.31
N ILE A 430 -17.02 -4.41 -0.63
CA ILE A 430 -18.38 -4.92 -0.50
C ILE A 430 -18.38 -6.45 -0.62
N GLU A 431 -17.66 -7.00 -1.60
CA GLU A 431 -17.54 -8.45 -1.79
C GLU A 431 -16.90 -9.13 -0.57
N GLU A 432 -15.82 -8.57 -0.02
CA GLU A 432 -15.18 -9.08 1.21
C GLU A 432 -16.14 -9.10 2.40
N LYS A 433 -16.95 -8.05 2.59
CA LYS A 433 -18.00 -8.04 3.63
C LYS A 433 -19.04 -9.12 3.40
N THR A 434 -19.51 -9.30 2.16
CA THR A 434 -20.50 -10.35 1.87
C THR A 434 -19.94 -11.75 2.09
N ILE A 435 -18.67 -11.97 1.76
CA ILE A 435 -17.98 -13.24 2.03
C ILE A 435 -17.90 -13.46 3.54
N GLN A 436 -17.51 -12.44 4.30
CA GLN A 436 -17.41 -12.53 5.75
C GLN A 436 -18.76 -12.86 6.40
N ASP A 437 -19.84 -12.19 5.98
CA ASP A 437 -21.20 -12.48 6.44
C ASP A 437 -21.66 -13.91 6.10
N ILE A 438 -21.30 -14.41 4.91
CA ILE A 438 -21.62 -15.78 4.49
C ILE A 438 -20.79 -16.79 5.29
N THR A 439 -19.51 -16.53 5.52
CA THR A 439 -18.64 -17.39 6.32
C THR A 439 -19.13 -17.48 7.76
N GLU A 440 -19.48 -16.36 8.39
CA GLU A 440 -20.07 -16.35 9.73
C GLU A 440 -21.39 -17.14 9.78
N LYS A 441 -22.25 -17.01 8.76
CA LYS A 441 -23.46 -17.83 8.65
C LYS A 441 -23.14 -19.32 8.50
N CYS A 442 -22.17 -19.68 7.66
CA CYS A 442 -21.73 -21.06 7.47
C CYS A 442 -21.14 -21.65 8.76
N GLU A 443 -20.32 -20.89 9.49
CA GLU A 443 -19.76 -21.31 10.78
C GLU A 443 -20.84 -21.45 11.84
N SER A 444 -21.81 -20.52 11.89
CA SER A 444 -22.95 -20.63 12.81
C SER A 444 -23.81 -21.86 12.51
N LEU A 445 -24.10 -22.14 11.24
CA LEU A 445 -24.86 -23.33 10.82
C LEU A 445 -24.07 -24.61 11.05
N SER A 446 -22.76 -24.60 10.76
CA SER A 446 -21.86 -25.73 11.02
C SER A 446 -21.75 -26.02 12.52
N SER A 447 -21.71 -24.99 13.37
CA SER A 447 -21.71 -25.16 14.83
C SER A 447 -23.03 -25.72 15.36
N GLN A 448 -24.17 -25.38 14.74
CA GLN A 448 -25.48 -25.96 15.07
C GLN A 448 -25.62 -27.41 14.56
N LEU A 449 -24.94 -27.73 13.46
CA LEU A 449 -24.97 -29.03 12.79
C LEU A 449 -23.77 -29.92 13.17
N SER A 450 -22.91 -29.51 14.12
CA SER A 450 -21.71 -30.27 14.48
C SER A 450 -22.02 -31.66 15.01
N ASN A 451 -23.20 -31.83 15.62
CA ASN A 451 -23.69 -33.12 16.10
C ASN A 451 -24.20 -34.01 14.96
N LEU A 452 -24.43 -33.47 13.77
CA LEU A 452 -24.87 -34.20 12.56
C LEU A 452 -23.71 -34.48 11.60
N GLU A 453 -22.49 -34.09 11.93
CA GLU A 453 -21.33 -34.30 11.06
C GLU A 453 -20.68 -35.68 11.33
N PHE A 454 -21.06 -36.67 10.52
CA PHE A 454 -20.55 -38.04 10.64
C PHE A 454 -19.25 -38.22 9.84
N ILE A 455 -18.12 -38.02 10.51
CA ILE A 455 -16.78 -38.25 9.93
C ILE A 455 -16.24 -39.59 10.44
N TYR A 456 -16.04 -40.56 9.54
CA TYR A 456 -15.38 -41.82 9.87
C TYR A 456 -14.15 -42.07 8.97
N SER A 457 -13.06 -42.51 9.60
CA SER A 457 -11.89 -43.00 8.88
C SER A 457 -12.06 -44.47 8.55
N LYS A 458 -11.66 -44.90 7.35
CA LYS A 458 -11.65 -46.32 6.98
C LYS A 458 -10.78 -47.11 7.97
N PRO A 459 -11.32 -48.14 8.67
CA PRO A 459 -10.55 -48.94 9.61
C PRO A 459 -9.43 -49.75 8.93
N THR A 460 -9.65 -50.15 7.68
CA THR A 460 -8.70 -50.90 6.84
C THR A 460 -8.79 -50.46 5.37
N PRO A 461 -7.73 -50.67 4.56
CA PRO A 461 -7.73 -50.29 3.15
C PRO A 461 -8.84 -50.94 2.31
N ASP A 462 -9.15 -52.22 2.58
CA ASP A 462 -10.20 -53.02 1.89
C ASP A 462 -11.58 -52.93 2.56
N PHE A 463 -11.80 -51.93 3.41
CA PHE A 463 -13.07 -51.77 4.13
C PHE A 463 -14.21 -51.38 3.17
N ASP A 464 -15.25 -52.20 3.13
CA ASP A 464 -16.47 -51.94 2.36
C ASP A 464 -17.29 -50.81 3.01
N ARG A 465 -17.27 -49.65 2.36
CA ARG A 465 -17.95 -48.43 2.80
C ARG A 465 -19.48 -48.59 2.87
N SER A 466 -20.07 -49.54 2.15
CA SER A 466 -21.53 -49.75 2.14
C SER A 466 -22.08 -50.29 3.47
N THR A 467 -21.20 -50.80 4.33
CA THR A 467 -21.58 -51.32 5.65
C THR A 467 -21.81 -50.24 6.70
N VAL A 468 -21.38 -49.00 6.43
CA VAL A 468 -21.54 -47.86 7.34
C VAL A 468 -22.84 -47.13 6.99
N LYS A 469 -23.79 -47.16 7.92
CA LYS A 469 -25.16 -46.64 7.72
C LYS A 469 -25.37 -45.19 8.16
N GLY A 470 -24.32 -44.49 8.61
CA GLY A 470 -24.40 -43.11 9.09
C GLY A 470 -24.80 -43.01 10.57
N LEU A 471 -25.36 -41.85 10.94
CA LEU A 471 -25.77 -41.56 12.32
C LEU A 471 -26.97 -42.41 12.73
N ILE A 472 -27.01 -42.83 14.00
CA ILE A 472 -28.15 -43.57 14.54
C ILE A 472 -29.46 -42.77 14.43
N ALA A 473 -29.38 -41.42 14.54
CA ALA A 473 -30.51 -40.52 14.37
C ALA A 473 -31.20 -40.64 12.98
N GLU A 474 -30.45 -40.92 11.91
CA GLU A 474 -31.01 -41.05 10.55
C GLU A 474 -31.71 -42.40 10.32
N LEU A 475 -31.45 -43.38 11.18
CA LEU A 475 -31.99 -44.74 11.07
C LEU A 475 -33.31 -44.93 11.84
N ILE A 476 -33.72 -43.92 12.61
CA ILE A 476 -34.92 -43.97 13.45
C ILE A 476 -35.97 -43.01 12.86
N SER A 477 -37.08 -43.56 12.37
CA SER A 477 -38.24 -42.78 11.96
C SER A 477 -39.32 -42.79 13.04
N VAL A 478 -39.79 -41.60 13.43
CA VAL A 478 -40.91 -41.45 14.37
C VAL A 478 -42.15 -41.05 13.57
N ASP A 479 -43.26 -41.76 13.80
CA ASP A 479 -44.55 -41.44 13.17
C ASP A 479 -44.97 -40.00 13.56
N PRO A 480 -45.42 -39.15 12.61
CA PRO A 480 -45.83 -37.77 12.88
C PRO A 480 -46.82 -37.59 14.04
N LYS A 481 -47.65 -38.61 14.34
CA LYS A 481 -48.58 -38.59 15.48
C LYS A 481 -47.91 -38.55 16.85
N TYR A 482 -46.65 -38.99 16.95
CA TYR A 482 -45.87 -39.03 18.20
C TYR A 482 -44.66 -38.11 18.15
N ALA A 483 -44.70 -37.04 17.33
CA ALA A 483 -43.60 -36.08 17.21
C ALA A 483 -43.14 -35.50 18.55
N ASN A 484 -44.07 -35.31 19.51
CA ASN A 484 -43.75 -34.79 20.85
C ASN A 484 -42.91 -35.76 21.70
N CYS A 485 -42.88 -37.05 21.35
CA CYS A 485 -42.06 -38.07 22.01
C CYS A 485 -40.62 -38.09 21.48
N SER A 486 -40.32 -37.38 20.39
CA SER A 486 -38.97 -37.31 19.81
C SER A 486 -37.95 -36.69 20.78
N THR A 487 -38.35 -35.65 21.51
CA THR A 487 -37.51 -35.01 22.54
C THR A 487 -37.17 -35.97 23.69
N ALA A 488 -38.09 -36.87 24.05
CA ALA A 488 -37.84 -37.89 25.06
C ALA A 488 -36.85 -38.96 24.56
N LEU A 489 -36.93 -39.35 23.29
CA LEU A 489 -35.95 -40.24 22.66
C LEU A 489 -34.56 -39.59 22.57
N GLU A 490 -34.51 -38.31 22.23
CA GLU A 490 -33.29 -37.50 22.18
C GLU A 490 -32.60 -37.43 23.55
N ILE A 491 -33.37 -37.14 24.60
CA ILE A 491 -32.85 -37.08 25.98
C ILE A 491 -32.40 -38.45 26.47
N CYS A 492 -33.14 -39.53 26.17
CA CYS A 492 -32.81 -40.88 26.63
C CYS A 492 -31.56 -41.45 25.94
N ALA A 493 -31.39 -41.21 24.64
CA ALA A 493 -30.25 -41.71 23.89
C ALA A 493 -29.03 -40.76 23.96
N GLY A 494 -29.26 -39.48 24.24
CA GLY A 494 -28.23 -38.47 24.46
C GLY A 494 -27.22 -38.40 23.31
N GLY A 495 -25.94 -38.20 23.65
CA GLY A 495 -24.84 -38.14 22.66
C GLY A 495 -24.60 -39.43 21.86
N ARG A 496 -25.30 -40.54 22.15
CA ARG A 496 -25.19 -41.78 21.37
C ARG A 496 -26.06 -41.78 20.11
N LEU A 497 -26.97 -40.82 19.94
CA LEU A 497 -27.70 -40.64 18.67
C LEU A 497 -26.80 -40.18 17.53
N TYR A 498 -25.68 -39.55 17.89
CA TYR A 498 -24.75 -38.87 17.00
C TYR A 498 -23.42 -39.63 16.81
N ASN A 499 -23.29 -40.82 17.40
CA ASN A 499 -22.19 -41.77 17.19
C ASN A 499 -22.70 -42.96 16.39
#